data_AF-U6RQT9-F1
#
_entry.id   AF-U6RQT9-F1
#
_cell.length_a   1.000
_cell.length_b   1.000
_cell.length_c   1.000
_cell.angle_alpha   90.00
_cell.angle_beta   90.00
_cell.angle_gamma   90.00
#
_symmetry.space_group_name_H-M   'P 1'
#
loop_
_entity.id
_entity.type
_entity.pdbx_description
1 polymer ?
#
loop_
_entity_poly.entity_id
_entity_poly.type
_entity_poly.pdbx_seq_one_letter_code
_entity_poly.pdbx_strand_id
1 'polypeptide(L)'
;MKQGLTPTSDVDKAILIGDEYISQVRTFGALGYSADRICNLLGLRGNEKIALSIRITLPGDVYNDAYNNGRVLGEYNIDAELAKRAESGEIDAITTLETRKNERIELELRKNLFGV
;
A
#
# COMPACT_ATOMS: atom_id res chain seq x y z
N MET A 1 -9.98 5.93 41.45
CA MET A 1 -9.07 5.38 40.40
C MET A 1 -9.92 5.11 39.17
N LYS A 2 -9.75 5.87 38.07
CA LYS A 2 -10.45 5.56 36.82
C LYS A 2 -9.76 4.34 36.21
N GLN A 3 -10.41 3.17 36.27
CA GLN A 3 -9.99 2.01 35.49
C GLN A 3 -10.10 2.39 34.02
N GLY A 4 -8.98 2.61 33.35
CA GLY A 4 -8.96 2.81 31.91
C GLY A 4 -9.41 1.51 31.25
N LEU A 5 -10.46 1.58 30.44
CA LEU A 5 -10.91 0.46 29.62
C LEU A 5 -9.75 0.06 28.69
N THR A 6 -9.26 -1.16 28.85
CA THR A 6 -8.27 -1.75 27.94
C THR A 6 -8.98 -2.19 26.67
N PRO A 7 -8.53 -1.76 25.47
CA PRO A 7 -9.08 -2.20 24.19
C PRO A 7 -9.11 -3.73 24.09
N THR A 8 -10.29 -4.33 23.94
CA THR A 8 -10.45 -5.79 23.85
C THR A 8 -10.71 -6.28 22.43
N SER A 9 -11.12 -5.41 21.51
CA SER A 9 -11.30 -5.75 20.09
C SER A 9 -10.30 -5.05 19.17
N ASP A 10 -10.16 -5.55 17.94
CA ASP A 10 -9.31 -4.93 16.91
C ASP A 10 -9.83 -3.57 16.46
N VAL A 11 -11.13 -3.33 16.58
CA VAL A 11 -11.78 -2.02 16.35
C VAL A 11 -11.38 -1.02 17.44
N ASP A 12 -11.32 -1.45 18.70
CA ASP A 12 -10.85 -0.59 19.80
C ASP A 12 -9.37 -0.23 19.66
N LYS A 13 -8.58 -1.15 19.09
CA LYS A 13 -7.16 -0.89 18.79
C LYS A 13 -7.00 0.10 17.62
N ALA A 14 -7.85 0.05 16.60
CA ALA A 14 -7.78 0.95 15.45
C ALA A 14 -7.91 2.45 15.83
N ILE A 15 -8.66 2.77 16.90
CA ILE A 15 -8.83 4.14 17.42
C ILE A 15 -7.55 4.69 18.07
N LEU A 16 -6.56 3.83 18.35
CA LEU A 16 -5.30 4.22 19.02
C LEU A 16 -4.35 5.01 18.12
N ILE A 17 -4.62 5.09 16.82
CA ILE A 17 -3.87 5.94 15.89
C ILE A 17 -4.86 6.87 15.18
N GLY A 18 -4.54 8.16 15.13
CA GLY A 18 -5.34 9.12 14.38
C GLY A 18 -5.00 9.06 12.89
N ASP A 19 -5.28 10.14 12.18
CA ASP A 19 -5.11 10.26 10.73
C ASP A 19 -3.81 10.99 10.33
N GLU A 20 -2.91 11.23 11.29
CA GLU A 20 -1.68 12.02 11.13
C GLU A 20 -0.63 11.38 10.20
N TYR A 21 -0.70 10.09 9.93
CA TYR A 21 0.26 9.38 9.08
C TYR A 21 -0.25 9.08 7.67
N ILE A 22 -1.47 9.50 7.31
CA ILE A 22 -2.10 9.18 6.02
C ILE A 22 -1.19 9.53 4.84
N SER A 23 -0.59 10.73 4.86
CA SER A 23 0.28 11.17 3.78
C SER A 23 1.54 10.32 3.67
N GLN A 24 2.15 9.97 4.81
CA GLN A 24 3.36 9.15 4.87
C GLN A 24 3.05 7.72 4.40
N VAL A 25 1.93 7.14 4.84
CA VAL A 25 1.47 5.81 4.42
C VAL A 25 1.23 5.77 2.91
N ARG A 26 0.64 6.81 2.32
CA ARG A 26 0.50 6.93 0.87
C ARG A 26 1.86 6.94 0.17
N THR A 27 2.80 7.76 0.65
CA THR A 27 4.16 7.81 0.08
C THR A 27 4.87 6.47 0.18
N PHE A 28 4.80 5.80 1.32
CA PHE A 28 5.41 4.48 1.49
C PHE A 28 4.72 3.38 0.67
N GLY A 29 3.41 3.50 0.45
CA GLY A 29 2.67 2.66 -0.49
C GLY A 29 3.20 2.79 -1.92
N ALA A 30 3.50 4.02 -2.37
CA ALA A 30 4.12 4.25 -3.68
C ALA A 30 5.52 3.66 -3.82
N LEU A 31 6.24 3.48 -2.70
CA LEU A 31 7.54 2.81 -2.65
C LEU A 31 7.43 1.27 -2.51
N GLY A 32 6.22 0.73 -2.39
CA GLY A 32 5.98 -0.71 -2.25
C GLY A 32 6.37 -1.28 -0.88
N TYR A 33 6.40 -0.47 0.17
CA TYR A 33 6.77 -0.94 1.51
C TYR A 33 5.64 -1.69 2.20
N SER A 34 5.97 -2.80 2.88
CA SER A 34 4.99 -3.55 3.67
C SER A 34 4.49 -2.75 4.88
N ALA A 35 3.28 -3.09 5.37
CA ALA A 35 2.70 -2.45 6.56
C ALA A 35 3.64 -2.52 7.78
N ASP A 36 4.33 -3.65 8.00
CA ASP A 36 5.30 -3.80 9.07
C ASP A 36 6.48 -2.82 8.93
N ARG A 37 7.03 -2.72 7.72
CA ARG A 37 8.13 -1.78 7.43
C ARG A 37 7.69 -0.34 7.62
N ILE A 38 6.47 0.00 7.20
CA ILE A 38 5.88 1.32 7.40
C ILE A 38 5.79 1.65 8.90
N CYS A 39 5.25 0.73 9.71
CA CYS A 39 5.18 0.91 11.16
C CYS A 39 6.56 1.14 11.78
N ASN A 40 7.57 0.37 11.35
CA ASN A 40 8.94 0.52 11.84
C ASN A 40 9.55 1.89 11.44
N LEU A 41 9.30 2.36 10.22
CA LEU A 41 9.77 3.66 9.73
C LEU A 41 9.09 4.85 10.43
N LEU A 42 7.82 4.69 10.80
CA LEU A 42 7.07 5.66 11.59
C LEU A 42 7.41 5.61 13.08
N GLY A 43 8.25 4.66 13.51
CA GLY A 43 8.64 4.50 14.91
C GLY A 43 7.53 3.95 15.81
N LEU A 44 6.45 3.40 15.24
CA LEU A 44 5.30 2.89 15.98
C LEU A 44 5.65 1.60 16.71
N ARG A 45 5.13 1.45 17.94
CA ARG A 45 5.39 0.29 18.79
C ARG A 45 4.12 -0.16 19.50
N GLY A 46 4.14 -1.39 20.02
CA GLY A 46 3.04 -1.95 20.82
C GLY A 46 1.70 -1.85 20.10
N ASN A 47 0.71 -1.25 20.75
CA ASN A 47 -0.66 -1.19 20.24
C ASN A 47 -0.81 -0.28 19.01
N GLU A 48 -0.01 0.78 18.86
CA GLU A 48 -0.07 1.67 17.69
C GLU A 48 0.38 0.95 16.42
N LYS A 49 1.44 0.12 16.53
CA LYS A 49 1.90 -0.73 15.43
C LYS A 49 0.82 -1.73 15.01
N ILE A 50 0.14 -2.34 15.98
CA ILE A 50 -0.97 -3.27 15.72
C ILE A 50 -2.13 -2.53 15.04
N ALA A 51 -2.50 -1.36 15.57
CA ALA A 51 -3.57 -0.52 15.03
C ALA A 51 -3.34 -0.16 13.57
N LEU A 52 -2.18 0.43 13.23
CA LEU A 52 -1.88 0.81 11.86
C LEU A 52 -1.77 -0.40 10.93
N SER A 53 -1.20 -1.51 11.40
CA SER A 53 -1.11 -2.74 10.60
C SER A 53 -2.50 -3.28 10.22
N ILE A 54 -3.47 -3.19 11.13
CA ILE A 54 -4.86 -3.55 10.87
C ILE A 54 -5.48 -2.55 9.90
N ARG A 55 -5.39 -1.24 10.18
CA ARG A 55 -6.03 -0.19 9.36
C ARG A 55 -5.52 -0.16 7.92
N ILE A 56 -4.24 -0.46 7.67
CA ILE A 56 -3.68 -0.57 6.31
C ILE A 56 -4.27 -1.75 5.53
N THR A 57 -4.75 -2.80 6.20
CA THR A 57 -5.28 -4.00 5.53
C THR A 57 -6.81 -4.05 5.49
N LEU A 58 -7.49 -3.21 6.28
CA LEU A 58 -8.94 -3.18 6.41
C LEU A 58 -9.62 -2.41 5.25
N PRO A 59 -10.40 -3.08 4.38
CA PRO A 59 -11.10 -2.39 3.30
C PRO A 59 -12.07 -1.33 3.83
N GLY A 60 -12.07 -0.14 3.21
CA GLY A 60 -12.90 0.99 3.61
C GLY A 60 -12.30 1.85 4.74
N ASP A 61 -11.14 1.49 5.29
CA ASP A 61 -10.38 2.38 6.16
C ASP A 61 -9.55 3.37 5.32
N VAL A 62 -9.49 4.61 5.78
CA VAL A 62 -8.72 5.69 5.12
C VAL A 62 -7.24 5.35 4.94
N TYR A 63 -6.63 4.57 5.84
CA TYR A 63 -5.24 4.12 5.67
C TYR A 63 -5.09 3.04 4.61
N ASN A 64 -6.06 2.13 4.48
CA ASN A 64 -6.09 1.16 3.39
C ASN A 64 -6.21 1.87 2.04
N ASP A 65 -7.13 2.83 1.95
CA ASP A 65 -7.32 3.64 0.75
C ASP A 65 -6.05 4.44 0.41
N ALA A 66 -5.45 5.11 1.40
CA ALA A 66 -4.23 5.88 1.21
C ALA A 66 -3.06 5.00 0.74
N TYR A 67 -2.89 3.83 1.37
CA TYR A 67 -1.83 2.89 1.01
C TYR A 67 -2.02 2.33 -0.41
N ASN A 68 -3.23 1.90 -0.76
CA ASN A 68 -3.54 1.37 -2.09
C ASN A 68 -3.41 2.44 -3.17
N ASN A 69 -3.90 3.66 -2.91
CA ASN A 69 -3.70 4.80 -3.81
C ASN A 69 -2.22 5.13 -4.01
N GLY A 70 -1.42 5.01 -2.95
CA GLY A 70 0.03 5.10 -3.01
C GLY A 70 0.61 4.07 -3.97
N ARG A 71 0.29 2.79 -3.76
CA ARG A 71 0.78 1.68 -4.59
C ARG A 71 0.46 1.87 -6.07
N VAL A 72 -0.79 2.20 -6.40
CA VAL A 72 -1.23 2.46 -7.77
C VAL A 72 -0.43 3.61 -8.40
N LEU A 73 -0.20 4.68 -7.65
CA LEU A 73 0.62 5.81 -8.11
C LEU A 73 2.09 5.41 -8.34
N GLY A 74 2.65 4.59 -7.46
CA GLY A 74 4.00 4.05 -7.60
C GLY A 74 4.17 3.20 -8.85
N GLU A 75 3.23 2.29 -9.09
CA GLU A 75 3.19 1.44 -10.29
C GLU A 75 3.10 2.28 -11.57
N TYR A 76 2.24 3.31 -11.59
CA TYR A 76 2.14 4.23 -12.70
C TYR A 76 3.46 4.98 -12.96
N ASN A 77 4.11 5.48 -11.91
CA ASN A 77 5.38 6.21 -12.06
C ASN A 77 6.49 5.33 -12.62
N ILE A 78 6.55 4.05 -12.21
CA ILE A 78 7.48 3.07 -12.78
C ILE A 78 7.22 2.90 -14.27
N ASP A 79 5.95 2.73 -14.66
CA ASP A 79 5.60 2.56 -16.07
C ASP A 79 5.91 3.81 -16.91
N ALA A 80 5.66 5.00 -16.37
CA ALA A 80 5.96 6.26 -17.04
C ALA A 80 7.46 6.43 -17.28
N GLU A 81 8.31 6.12 -16.29
CA GLU A 81 9.76 6.19 -16.45
C GLU A 81 10.28 5.11 -17.40
N LEU A 82 9.72 3.89 -17.35
CA LEU A 82 10.05 2.84 -18.31
C LEU A 82 9.65 3.23 -19.73
N ALA A 83 8.50 3.85 -19.93
CA ALA A 83 8.05 4.33 -21.25
C ALA A 83 9.01 5.40 -21.80
N LYS A 84 9.40 6.37 -20.98
CA LYS A 84 10.37 7.40 -21.36
C LYS A 84 11.73 6.80 -21.75
N ARG A 85 12.21 5.81 -21.00
CA ARG A 85 13.46 5.08 -21.32
C ARG A 85 13.32 4.24 -22.59
N ALA A 86 12.18 3.58 -22.78
CA ALA A 86 11.87 2.83 -23.99
C ALA A 86 11.83 3.72 -25.24
N GLU A 87 11.27 4.93 -25.14
CA GLU A 87 11.29 5.94 -26.22
C GLU A 87 12.72 6.36 -26.62
N SER A 88 13.67 6.31 -25.68
CA SER A 88 15.09 6.54 -25.97
C SER A 88 15.81 5.34 -26.60
N GLY A 89 15.10 4.24 -26.85
CA GLY A 89 15.63 3.02 -27.48
C GLY A 89 16.26 2.02 -26.51
N GLU A 90 16.03 2.18 -25.20
CA GLU A 90 16.57 1.25 -24.21
C GLU A 90 15.81 -0.08 -24.22
N ILE A 91 16.45 -1.13 -24.73
CA ILE A 91 15.86 -2.46 -24.96
C ILE A 91 15.33 -3.09 -23.66
N ASP A 92 16.08 -2.95 -22.57
CA ASP A 92 15.67 -3.48 -21.27
C ASP A 92 14.38 -2.83 -20.77
N ALA A 93 14.23 -1.52 -20.99
CA ALA A 93 13.03 -0.78 -20.61
C ALA A 93 11.82 -1.16 -21.47
N ILE A 94 12.02 -1.36 -22.78
CA ILE A 94 10.99 -1.85 -23.71
C ILE A 94 10.49 -3.22 -23.24
N THR A 95 11.41 -4.16 -23.03
CA THR A 95 11.10 -5.53 -22.63
C THR A 95 10.34 -5.55 -21.30
N THR A 96 10.85 -4.80 -20.30
CA THR A 96 10.22 -4.71 -18.97
C THR A 96 8.82 -4.10 -19.04
N LEU A 97 8.62 -3.04 -19.83
CA LEU A 97 7.31 -2.41 -19.99
C LEU A 97 6.30 -3.37 -20.65
N GLU A 98 6.73 -4.15 -21.63
CA GLU A 98 5.89 -5.15 -22.30
C GLU A 98 5.52 -6.30 -21.36
N THR A 99 6.47 -6.83 -20.59
CA THR A 99 6.20 -7.83 -19.55
C THR A 99 5.15 -7.32 -18.55
N ARG A 100 5.33 -6.11 -18.02
CA ARG A 100 4.39 -5.51 -17.06
C ARG A 100 2.99 -5.25 -17.62
N LYS A 101 2.86 -5.03 -18.94
CA LYS A 101 1.55 -4.93 -19.61
C LYS A 101 0.89 -6.30 -19.69
N ASN A 102 1.64 -7.32 -20.09
CA ASN A 102 1.13 -8.69 -20.19
C ASN A 102 0.70 -9.25 -18.82
N GLU A 103 1.50 -9.04 -17.77
CA GLU A 103 1.16 -9.45 -16.40
C GLU A 103 -0.15 -8.80 -15.90
N ARG A 104 -0.39 -7.53 -16.26
CA ARG A 104 -1.65 -6.84 -15.90
C ARG A 104 -2.85 -7.42 -16.63
N ILE A 105 -2.73 -7.65 -17.94
CA ILE A 105 -3.80 -8.29 -18.73
C ILE A 105 -4.10 -9.68 -18.16
N GLU A 106 -3.07 -10.45 -17.81
CA GLU A 106 -3.23 -11.76 -17.20
C GLU A 106 -3.96 -11.67 -15.85
N LEU A 107 -3.58 -10.72 -14.99
CA LEU A 107 -4.23 -10.52 -13.69
C LEU A 107 -5.70 -10.11 -13.85
N GLU A 108 -6.01 -9.21 -14.79
CA GLU A 108 -7.39 -8.82 -15.08
C GLU A 108 -8.22 -9.99 -15.63
N LEU A 109 -7.64 -10.81 -16.51
CA LEU A 109 -8.29 -12.01 -17.02
C LEU A 109 -8.57 -13.01 -15.90
N ARG A 110 -7.60 -13.24 -15.00
CA ARG A 110 -7.79 -14.12 -13.83
C ARG A 110 -8.91 -13.61 -12.93
N LYS A 111 -8.96 -12.31 -12.67
CA LYS A 111 -10.02 -11.69 -11.88
C LYS A 111 -11.38 -11.81 -12.54
N ASN A 112 -11.46 -11.61 -13.86
CA ASN A 112 -12.71 -11.69 -14.61
C ASN A 112 -13.24 -13.12 -14.74
N LEU A 113 -12.36 -14.10 -14.91
CA LEU A 113 -12.74 -15.50 -15.12
C LEU A 113 -12.97 -16.26 -13.80
N PHE A 114 -12.20 -15.93 -12.76
CA PHE A 114 -12.12 -16.73 -11.54
C PHE A 114 -12.36 -15.92 -10.26
N GLY A 115 -12.50 -14.60 -10.33
CA GLY A 115 -12.70 -13.74 -9.16
C GLY A 115 -11.48 -13.64 -8.25
N VAL A 116 -10.30 -14.05 -8.71
CA VAL A 116 -9.01 -14.04 -7.98
C VAL A 116 -7.96 -13.16 -8.64
#